data_AF-A0A4D6M069-F1
#
_entry.id   AF-A0A4D6M069-F1
#
_cell.length_a   1.000
_cell.length_b   1.000
_cell.length_c   1.000
_cell.angle_alpha   90.00
_cell.angle_beta   90.00
_cell.angle_gamma   90.00
#
_symmetry.space_group_name_H-M   'P 1'
#
loop_
_entity.id
_entity.type
_entity.pdbx_description
1 polymer ?
#
loop_
_entity_poly.entity_id
_entity_poly.type
_entity_poly.pdbx_seq_one_letter_code
_entity_poly.pdbx_strand_id
1 'polypeptide(L)'
;MDEFHMQCVYMVSPTIHESNSKAYTPHIVSIGPYHHKPYYLSKEDNNFETMKKLKLKYVKGFINRTQLPMRELAARIKILEEKIRSCYVEPIKYKSNYFLKMILVDSSFIIEFLLRWHKLEDWLEKDPSYLNQGCKWILGMT
;
A
#
# COMPACT_ATOMS: atom_id res chain seq x y z
N MET A 1 31.13 -11.36 -9.04
CA MET A 1 29.91 -11.88 -8.40
C MET A 1 28.80 -10.98 -8.86
N ASP A 2 28.01 -11.49 -9.81
CA ASP A 2 27.11 -10.65 -10.59
C ASP A 2 25.94 -10.16 -9.73
N GLU A 3 25.84 -8.84 -9.66
CA GLU A 3 24.81 -8.09 -8.97
C GLU A 3 23.50 -8.27 -9.74
N PHE A 4 22.66 -9.22 -9.30
CA PHE A 4 21.30 -9.35 -9.82
C PHE A 4 20.61 -7.99 -9.69
N HIS A 5 20.25 -7.36 -10.81
CA HIS A 5 19.38 -6.20 -10.84
C HIS A 5 18.05 -6.59 -10.18
N MET A 6 17.84 -6.21 -8.92
CA MET A 6 16.64 -6.54 -8.12
C MET A 6 15.36 -5.81 -8.58
N GLN A 7 15.35 -5.27 -9.79
CA GLN A 7 14.22 -4.55 -10.35
C GLN A 7 13.06 -5.51 -10.56
N CYS A 8 11.96 -5.28 -9.84
CA CYS A 8 10.77 -6.13 -9.87
C CYS A 8 9.45 -5.32 -9.83
N VAL A 9 9.53 -3.99 -9.75
CA VAL A 9 8.39 -3.08 -9.76
C VAL A 9 8.51 -2.16 -10.97
N TYR A 10 7.54 -2.26 -11.86
CA TYR A 10 7.51 -1.59 -13.16
C TYR A 10 6.34 -0.62 -13.23
N MET A 11 6.52 0.50 -13.92
CA MET A 11 5.37 1.25 -14.41
C MET A 11 4.72 0.54 -15.59
N VAL A 12 3.40 0.63 -15.68
CA VAL A 12 2.67 0.18 -16.87
C VAL A 12 3.06 1.08 -18.04
N SER A 13 3.41 0.50 -19.18
CA SER A 13 3.81 1.29 -20.35
C SER A 13 2.65 2.20 -20.80
N PRO A 14 2.95 3.40 -21.35
CA PRO A 14 1.91 4.34 -21.78
C PRO A 14 0.89 3.72 -22.73
N THR A 15 1.35 2.92 -23.70
CA THR A 15 0.48 2.24 -24.68
C THR A 15 -0.50 1.28 -24.01
N ILE A 16 -0.04 0.50 -23.02
CA ILE A 16 -0.91 -0.42 -22.28
C ILE A 16 -1.87 0.36 -21.37
N HIS A 17 -1.36 1.41 -20.72
CA HIS A 17 -2.17 2.30 -19.88
C HIS A 17 -3.28 2.95 -20.69
N GLU A 18 -3.00 3.51 -21.87
CA GLU A 18 -3.99 4.15 -22.74
C GLU A 18 -5.06 3.17 -23.22
N SER A 19 -4.69 1.92 -23.51
CA SER A 19 -5.64 0.88 -23.93
C SER A 19 -6.70 0.57 -22.86
N ASN A 20 -6.36 0.70 -21.58
CA ASN A 20 -7.30 0.51 -20.47
C ASN A 20 -6.89 1.28 -19.21
N SER A 21 -6.99 2.60 -19.26
CA SER A 21 -6.51 3.48 -18.17
C SER A 21 -7.19 3.20 -16.84
N LYS A 22 -8.44 2.72 -16.87
CA LYS A 22 -9.19 2.33 -15.68
C LYS A 22 -8.63 1.08 -15.00
N ALA A 23 -8.02 0.13 -15.72
CA ALA A 23 -7.44 -1.05 -15.09
C ALA A 23 -6.15 -0.75 -14.31
N TYR A 24 -5.43 0.30 -14.71
CA TYR A 24 -4.09 0.61 -14.19
C TYR A 24 -4.04 1.85 -13.29
N THR A 25 -5.14 2.62 -13.23
CA THR A 25 -5.29 3.72 -12.27
C THR A 25 -5.97 3.19 -11.01
N PRO A 26 -5.36 3.29 -9.83
CA PRO A 26 -6.01 2.87 -8.60
C PRO A 26 -7.28 3.70 -8.35
N HIS A 27 -8.41 3.03 -8.09
CA HIS A 27 -9.70 3.67 -7.78
C HIS A 27 -10.04 3.65 -6.29
N ILE A 28 -9.43 2.72 -5.55
CA ILE A 28 -9.80 2.41 -4.16
C ILE A 28 -8.62 2.73 -3.23
N VAL A 29 -7.46 2.14 -3.48
CA VAL A 29 -6.27 2.33 -2.64
C VAL A 29 -5.03 2.51 -3.51
N SER A 30 -4.33 3.64 -3.34
CA SER A 30 -3.00 3.81 -3.93
C SER A 30 -1.97 3.04 -3.12
N ILE A 31 -1.07 2.32 -3.80
CA ILE A 31 0.04 1.59 -3.21
C ILE A 31 1.33 1.96 -3.95
N GLY A 32 2.35 2.34 -3.18
CA GLY A 32 3.67 2.65 -3.67
C GLY A 32 3.76 4.00 -4.40
N PRO A 33 4.99 4.38 -4.77
CA PRO A 33 5.32 5.69 -5.32
C PRO A 33 4.73 5.95 -6.71
N TYR A 34 4.53 4.90 -7.53
CA TYR A 34 3.95 5.06 -8.88
C TYR A 34 2.47 5.47 -8.87
N HIS A 35 1.78 5.22 -7.77
CA HIS A 35 0.34 5.48 -7.63
C HIS A 35 0.02 6.61 -6.65
N HIS A 36 1.05 7.21 -6.04
CA HIS A 36 0.88 8.28 -5.06
C HIS A 36 0.91 9.63 -5.78
N LYS A 37 -0.27 10.13 -6.18
CA LYS A 37 -0.35 11.52 -6.64
C LYS A 37 0.05 12.47 -5.50
N PRO A 38 0.80 13.55 -5.77
CA PRO A 38 1.11 14.56 -4.76
C PRO A 38 -0.16 15.05 -4.06
N TYR A 39 -0.08 15.19 -2.73
CA TYR A 39 -1.19 15.50 -1.81
C TYR A 39 -2.03 16.73 -2.21
N TYR A 40 -1.50 17.64 -3.02
CA TYR A 40 -2.17 18.85 -3.49
C TYR A 40 -3.05 18.66 -4.74
N LEU A 41 -2.99 17.51 -5.41
CA LEU A 41 -3.85 17.19 -6.58
C LEU A 41 -5.06 16.29 -6.24
N SER A 42 -5.22 15.87 -4.98
CA SER A 42 -6.22 14.87 -4.56
C SER A 42 -7.35 15.44 -3.69
N LYS A 43 -7.63 16.74 -3.77
CA LYS A 43 -8.63 17.38 -2.89
C LYS A 43 -10.09 17.02 -3.21
N GLU A 44 -10.38 16.39 -4.35
CA GLU A 44 -11.76 16.22 -4.82
C GLU A 44 -12.30 14.77 -4.76
N ASP A 45 -11.47 13.76 -4.45
CA ASP A 45 -11.95 12.37 -4.43
C ASP A 45 -12.29 11.89 -3.02
N ASN A 46 -13.54 12.14 -2.58
CA ASN A 46 -14.09 11.69 -1.30
C ASN A 46 -13.86 10.18 -1.01
N ASN A 47 -13.81 9.35 -2.05
CA ASN A 47 -13.53 7.91 -1.93
C ASN A 47 -12.12 7.62 -1.38
N PHE A 48 -11.12 8.42 -1.76
CA PHE A 48 -9.75 8.23 -1.25
C PHE A 48 -9.62 8.60 0.22
N GLU A 49 -10.44 9.51 0.74
CA GLU A 49 -10.38 9.90 2.16
C GLU A 49 -10.85 8.76 3.07
N THR A 50 -11.96 8.10 2.72
CA THR A 50 -12.45 6.91 3.42
C THR A 50 -11.40 5.79 3.39
N MET A 51 -10.80 5.56 2.23
CA MET A 51 -9.81 4.50 2.06
C MET A 51 -8.48 4.81 2.74
N LYS A 52 -8.05 6.08 2.83
CA LYS A 52 -6.92 6.50 3.66
C LYS A 52 -7.17 6.19 5.13
N LYS A 53 -8.37 6.49 5.66
CA LYS A 53 -8.73 6.17 7.04
C LYS A 53 -8.73 4.66 7.27
N LEU A 54 -9.28 3.88 6.35
CA LEU A 54 -9.24 2.42 6.43
C LEU A 54 -7.79 1.91 6.44
N LYS A 55 -6.96 2.39 5.51
CA LYS A 55 -5.54 2.03 5.45
C LYS A 55 -4.83 2.24 6.79
N LEU A 56 -5.07 3.38 7.44
CA LEU A 56 -4.52 3.67 8.78
C LEU A 56 -5.09 2.75 9.87
N LYS A 57 -6.35 2.29 9.79
CA LYS A 57 -6.88 1.28 10.73
C LYS A 57 -6.13 -0.05 10.61
N TYR A 58 -5.79 -0.48 9.40
CA TYR A 58 -4.99 -1.69 9.18
C TYR A 58 -3.55 -1.50 9.68
N VAL A 59 -2.94 -0.33 9.48
CA VAL A 59 -1.62 -0.04 10.08
C VAL A 59 -1.68 -0.15 11.61
N LYS A 60 -2.73 0.38 12.27
CA LYS A 60 -2.94 0.19 13.71
C LYS A 60 -3.10 -1.29 14.07
N GLY A 61 -3.86 -2.03 13.28
CA GLY A 61 -4.01 -3.49 13.44
C GLY A 61 -2.68 -4.23 13.39
N PHE A 62 -1.82 -3.88 12.42
CA PHE A 62 -0.48 -4.44 12.27
C PHE A 62 0.40 -4.19 13.51
N ILE A 63 0.43 -2.95 13.99
CA ILE A 63 1.20 -2.55 15.18
C ILE A 63 0.70 -3.33 16.40
N ASN A 64 -0.63 -3.41 16.59
CA ASN A 64 -1.22 -4.15 17.70
C ASN A 64 -0.97 -5.66 17.61
N ARG A 65 -0.89 -6.22 16.40
CA ARG A 65 -0.60 -7.64 16.22
C ARG A 65 0.86 -7.97 16.53
N THR A 66 1.77 -7.14 16.03
CA THR A 66 3.21 -7.38 16.13
C THR A 66 3.82 -6.90 17.44
N GLN A 67 3.14 -5.98 18.13
CA GLN A 67 3.67 -5.26 19.31
C GLN A 67 4.99 -4.52 19.01
N LEU A 68 5.29 -4.27 17.73
CA LEU A 68 6.51 -3.60 17.31
C LEU A 68 6.30 -2.08 17.31
N PRO A 69 7.18 -1.31 17.98
CA PRO A 69 7.12 0.14 17.95
C PRO A 69 7.33 0.68 16.53
N MET A 70 6.53 1.68 16.13
CA MET A 70 6.66 2.34 14.82
C MET A 70 8.05 2.89 14.55
N ARG A 71 8.75 3.37 15.58
CA ARG A 71 10.13 3.86 15.48
C ARG A 71 11.10 2.77 15.00
N GLU A 72 10.88 1.53 15.44
CA GLU A 72 11.74 0.41 15.11
C GLU A 72 11.49 -0.06 13.67
N LEU A 73 10.22 -0.14 13.27
CA LEU A 73 9.85 -0.41 11.87
C LEU A 73 10.43 0.65 10.93
N ALA A 74 10.33 1.93 11.30
CA ALA A 74 10.92 3.03 10.53
C ALA A 74 12.44 2.91 10.42
N ALA A 75 13.14 2.57 11.52
CA ALA A 75 14.59 2.37 11.51
C ALA A 75 14.99 1.20 10.60
N ARG A 76 14.27 0.07 10.65
CA ARG A 76 14.52 -1.09 9.78
C ARG A 76 14.32 -0.74 8.30
N ILE A 77 13.22 -0.06 7.96
CA ILE A 77 12.94 0.37 6.58
C ILE A 77 13.98 1.40 6.10
N LYS A 78 14.48 2.27 6.99
CA LYS A 78 15.54 3.23 6.66
C LYS A 78 16.84 2.53 6.24
N ILE A 79 17.23 1.46 6.93
CA ILE A 79 18.40 0.65 6.56
C ILE A 79 18.23 0.01 5.18
N LEU A 80 17.00 -0.36 4.82
CA LEU A 80 16.67 -1.01 3.56
C LEU A 80 16.37 -0.03 2.41
N GLU A 81 16.48 1.29 2.62
CA GLU A 81 16.02 2.29 1.64
C GLU A 81 16.57 2.07 0.24
N GLU A 82 17.89 1.94 0.09
CA GLU A 82 18.52 1.76 -1.23
C GLU A 82 18.09 0.45 -1.90
N LYS A 83 17.97 -0.63 -1.12
CA LYS A 83 17.46 -1.91 -1.61
C LYS A 83 16.01 -1.76 -2.10
N ILE A 84 15.15 -1.09 -1.35
CA ILE A 84 13.75 -0.87 -1.74
C ILE A 84 13.68 -0.01 -3.00
N ARG A 85 14.52 1.03 -3.11
CA ARG A 85 14.60 1.88 -4.32
C ARG A 85 15.06 1.09 -5.55
N SER A 86 16.01 0.17 -5.39
CA SER A 86 16.50 -0.68 -6.47
C SER A 86 15.46 -1.66 -7.02
N CYS A 87 14.38 -1.93 -6.26
CA CYS A 87 13.27 -2.74 -6.75
C CYS A 87 12.44 -2.04 -7.83
N TYR A 88 12.49 -0.70 -7.89
CA TYR A 88 11.79 0.11 -8.87
C TYR A 88 12.65 0.31 -10.12
N VAL A 89 12.08 0.04 -11.29
CA VAL A 89 12.79 0.18 -12.57
C VAL A 89 13.07 1.65 -12.86
N GLU A 90 12.06 2.49 -12.69
CA GLU A 90 12.19 3.93 -12.83
C GLU A 90 12.64 4.58 -11.50
N PRO A 91 13.65 5.47 -11.54
CA PRO A 91 14.17 6.11 -10.34
C PRO A 91 13.11 6.87 -9.54
N ILE A 92 13.02 6.56 -8.25
CA ILE A 92 12.11 7.21 -7.32
C ILE A 92 12.63 8.58 -6.91
N LYS A 93 12.00 9.64 -7.41
CA LYS A 93 12.39 11.05 -7.16
C LYS A 93 11.95 11.62 -5.80
N TYR A 94 11.20 10.85 -5.01
CA TYR A 94 10.76 11.30 -3.69
C TYR A 94 11.91 11.40 -2.68
N LYS A 95 11.89 12.45 -1.86
CA LYS A 95 12.78 12.60 -0.69
C LYS A 95 12.61 11.40 0.25
N SER A 96 13.72 10.94 0.83
CA SER A 96 13.81 9.77 1.71
C SER A 96 12.68 9.70 2.75
N ASN A 97 12.51 10.74 3.57
CA ASN A 97 11.49 10.73 4.63
C ASN A 97 10.06 10.50 4.11
N TYR A 98 9.73 11.09 2.95
CA TYR A 98 8.40 10.92 2.35
C TYR A 98 8.24 9.52 1.76
N PHE A 99 9.27 9.05 1.05
CA PHE A 99 9.30 7.72 0.46
C PHE A 99 9.17 6.62 1.53
N LEU A 100 9.98 6.65 2.58
CA LEU A 100 9.97 5.62 3.63
C LEU A 100 8.68 5.63 4.44
N LYS A 101 8.08 6.81 4.68
CA LYS A 101 6.75 6.90 5.30
C LYS A 101 5.70 6.21 4.44
N MET A 102 5.75 6.40 3.12
CA MET A 102 4.84 5.74 2.18
C MET A 102 5.03 4.23 2.21
N ILE A 103 6.28 3.74 2.10
CA ILE A 103 6.59 2.31 2.15
C ILE A 103 6.13 1.68 3.46
N LEU A 104 6.41 2.31 4.60
CA LEU A 104 6.02 1.80 5.92
C LEU A 104 4.49 1.64 6.05
N VAL A 105 3.74 2.66 5.64
CA VAL A 105 2.27 2.63 5.69
C VAL A 105 1.72 1.56 4.74
N ASP A 106 2.24 1.51 3.53
CA ASP A 106 1.74 0.61 2.48
C ASP A 106 2.08 -0.85 2.77
N SER A 107 3.30 -1.14 3.23
CA SER A 107 3.70 -2.50 3.60
C SER A 107 2.92 -3.01 4.82
N SER A 108 2.75 -2.16 5.84
CA SER A 108 1.97 -2.54 7.03
C SER A 108 0.50 -2.81 6.68
N PHE A 109 -0.08 -2.00 5.79
CA PHE A 109 -1.43 -2.21 5.27
C PHE A 109 -1.54 -3.55 4.52
N ILE A 110 -0.65 -3.82 3.56
CA ILE A 110 -0.69 -5.05 2.75
C ILE A 110 -0.56 -6.29 3.63
N ILE A 111 0.40 -6.29 4.56
CA ILE A 111 0.64 -7.44 5.43
C ILE A 111 -0.58 -7.70 6.32
N GLU A 112 -1.11 -6.68 7.00
CA GLU A 112 -2.29 -6.86 7.85
C GLU A 112 -3.52 -7.26 7.02
N PHE A 113 -3.69 -6.70 5.82
CA PHE A 113 -4.78 -7.07 4.91
C PHE A 113 -4.72 -8.55 4.56
N LEU A 114 -3.56 -9.05 4.14
CA LEU A 114 -3.37 -10.47 3.81
C LEU A 114 -3.55 -11.38 5.03
N LEU A 115 -3.09 -10.96 6.21
CA LEU A 115 -3.25 -11.73 7.45
C LEU A 115 -4.71 -11.85 7.89
N ARG A 116 -5.52 -10.80 7.69
CA ARG A 116 -6.95 -10.85 7.96
C ARG A 116 -7.69 -11.64 6.88
N TRP A 117 -7.28 -11.48 5.62
CA TRP A 117 -7.81 -12.24 4.50
C TRP A 117 -7.67 -13.75 4.69
N HIS A 118 -6.49 -14.22 5.10
CA HIS A 118 -6.25 -15.63 5.37
C HIS A 118 -7.06 -16.18 6.55
N LYS A 119 -7.52 -15.32 7.46
CA LYS A 119 -8.29 -15.71 8.66
C LYS A 119 -9.72 -15.19 8.59
N LEU A 120 -10.29 -15.10 7.39
CA LEU A 120 -11.55 -14.39 7.15
C LEU A 120 -12.67 -14.86 8.09
N GLU A 121 -12.79 -16.16 8.32
CA GLU A 121 -13.78 -16.77 9.24
C GLU A 121 -13.60 -16.26 10.69
N ASP A 122 -12.38 -16.31 11.25
CA ASP A 122 -12.09 -15.80 12.61
C ASP A 122 -12.36 -14.29 12.78
N TRP A 123 -12.20 -13.51 11.71
CA TRP A 123 -12.39 -12.05 11.75
C TRP A 123 -13.84 -11.64 11.57
N LEU A 124 -14.64 -12.41 10.83
CA LEU A 124 -16.08 -12.18 10.69
C LEU A 124 -16.80 -12.27 12.05
N GLU A 125 -16.35 -13.18 12.93
CA GLU A 125 -16.88 -13.31 14.29
C GLU A 125 -16.46 -12.15 15.20
N LYS A 126 -15.23 -11.63 15.04
CA LYS A 126 -14.65 -10.61 15.94
C LYS A 126 -14.98 -9.17 15.54
N ASP A 127 -15.23 -8.91 14.26
CA ASP A 127 -15.64 -7.60 13.76
C ASP A 127 -16.56 -7.75 12.54
N PRO A 128 -17.89 -7.88 12.74
CA PRO A 128 -18.86 -8.01 11.65
C PRO A 128 -18.85 -6.81 10.67
N SER A 129 -18.28 -5.67 11.07
CA SER A 129 -18.15 -4.49 10.21
C SER A 129 -17.05 -4.63 9.13
N TYR A 130 -16.24 -5.68 9.22
CA TYR A 130 -15.17 -6.03 8.26
C TYR A 130 -15.68 -6.18 6.82
N LEU A 131 -16.91 -6.69 6.63
CA LEU A 131 -17.56 -6.75 5.32
C LEU A 131 -17.97 -5.37 4.79
N ASN A 132 -18.37 -4.46 5.67
CA ASN A 132 -18.97 -3.18 5.28
C ASN A 132 -17.95 -2.05 5.06
N GLN A 133 -16.67 -2.24 5.41
CA GLN A 133 -15.66 -1.15 5.37
C GLN A 133 -14.58 -1.29 4.29
N GLY A 134 -14.72 -2.19 3.32
CA GLY A 134 -13.84 -2.23 2.13
C GLY A 134 -13.73 -3.60 1.47
N CYS A 135 -13.93 -4.68 2.24
CA CYS A 135 -13.81 -6.04 1.73
C CYS A 135 -14.92 -6.37 0.71
N LYS A 136 -16.19 -5.97 0.93
CA LYS A 136 -17.25 -6.20 -0.08
C LYS A 136 -16.91 -5.63 -1.47
N TRP A 137 -16.30 -4.45 -1.52
CA TRP A 137 -15.92 -3.78 -2.78
C TRP A 137 -14.68 -4.37 -3.45
N ILE A 138 -13.74 -4.92 -2.65
CA ILE A 138 -12.52 -5.56 -3.16
C ILE A 138 -12.78 -7.00 -3.65
N LEU A 139 -13.84 -7.65 -3.16
CA LEU A 139 -14.11 -9.08 -3.40
C LEU A 139 -15.16 -9.36 -4.45
N GLY A 140 -15.70 -8.33 -5.11
CA GLY A 140 -16.69 -8.51 -6.19
C GLY A 140 -17.95 -9.24 -5.76
N MET A 141 -18.27 -9.26 -4.46
CA MET A 141 -19.50 -9.85 -3.94
C MET A 141 -20.64 -8.83 -4.08
N THR A 142 -21.23 -8.78 -5.27
CA THR A 142 -22.57 -8.22 -5.54
C THR A 142 -23.60 -9.33 -5.55
#